data_AF-A0A0A8YAS5-F1
#
_entry.id   AF-A0A0A8YAS5-F1
#
_cell.length_a   1.000
_cell.length_b   1.000
_cell.length_c   1.000
_cell.angle_alpha   90.00
_cell.angle_beta   90.00
_cell.angle_gamma   90.00
#
_symmetry.space_group_name_H-M   'P 1'
#
loop_
_entity.id
_entity.type
_entity.pdbx_description
1 polymer ?
#
loop_
_entity_poly.entity_id
_entity_poly.type
_entity_poly.pdbx_seq_one_letter_code
_entity_poly.pdbx_strand_id
1 'polypeptide(L)'
;MSYLNMIQVLANLKDLPAAEACFKEWEARHIHPPKTNTKDSDATKASTVELESSTDAPNNNQADVKGTKDKGTEDLGLKHPKYDIRVANAMIKAYVAEGMLDKATALKKRAKMRGGRLNAKTWEIFMEHYLKEGDLKMAYWCADRAIKKGHSSGRIWVPPREVTERLMVYFELNKDVDGAEKFVETLKKVQKDLGSLVFEPLIRTYASAGKKFPGMRHRLKIENVEVSEGTAVLLDSICIDQ
;
A
#
# COMPACT_ATOMS: atom_id res chain seq x y z
N MET A 1 24.88 11.93 2.96
CA MET A 1 23.62 11.59 3.68
C MET A 1 22.72 10.77 2.77
N SER A 2 21.88 9.89 3.32
CA SER A 2 20.87 9.16 2.53
C SER A 2 19.77 10.11 2.03
N TYR A 3 19.29 9.95 0.79
CA TYR A 3 18.14 10.71 0.26
C TYR A 3 16.91 10.65 1.15
N LEU A 4 16.69 9.51 1.82
CA LEU A 4 15.64 9.36 2.81
C LEU A 4 15.74 10.42 3.91
N ASN A 5 16.93 10.57 4.50
CA ASN A 5 17.15 11.50 5.60
C ASN A 5 17.08 12.96 5.11
N MET A 6 17.64 13.25 3.93
CA MET A 6 17.58 14.60 3.36
C MET A 6 16.14 15.04 3.14
N ILE A 7 15.31 14.19 2.52
CA ILE A 7 13.89 14.48 2.30
C ILE A 7 13.15 14.66 3.63
N GLN A 8 13.39 13.80 4.63
CA GLN A 8 12.74 13.91 5.93
C GLN A 8 13.10 15.22 6.65
N VAL A 9 14.37 15.62 6.63
CA VAL A 9 14.83 16.88 7.24
C VAL A 9 14.21 18.07 6.52
N LEU A 10 14.26 18.11 5.18
CA LEU A 10 13.69 19.21 4.40
C LEU A 10 12.17 19.33 4.59
N ALA A 11 11.45 18.20 4.63
CA ALA A 11 10.02 18.18 4.95
C ALA A 11 9.74 18.72 6.36
N ASN A 12 10.56 18.38 7.36
CA ASN A 12 10.42 18.92 8.72
C ASN A 12 10.74 20.42 8.79
N LEU A 13 11.63 20.92 7.94
CA LEU A 13 11.93 22.35 7.77
C LEU A 13 10.89 23.08 6.91
N LYS A 14 9.87 22.39 6.40
CA LYS A 14 8.86 22.91 5.46
C LYS A 14 9.45 23.42 4.14
N ASP A 15 10.65 22.96 3.78
CA ASP A 15 11.25 23.24 2.47
C ASP A 15 10.84 22.14 1.48
N LEU A 16 9.56 22.20 1.10
CA LEU A 16 8.99 21.25 0.14
C LEU A 16 9.67 21.32 -1.24
N PRO A 17 10.01 22.50 -1.80
CA PRO A 17 10.73 22.58 -3.07
C PRO A 17 12.09 21.87 -3.04
N ALA A 18 12.89 22.05 -1.98
CA ALA A 18 14.16 21.33 -1.85
C ALA A 18 13.93 19.82 -1.67
N ALA A 19 12.92 19.40 -0.91
CA ALA A 19 12.58 17.99 -0.76
C ALA A 19 12.18 17.36 -2.11
N GLU A 20 11.38 18.06 -2.93
CA GLU A 20 11.03 17.64 -4.29
C GLU A 20 12.27 17.54 -5.20
N ALA A 21 13.21 18.48 -5.09
CA ALA A 21 14.46 18.44 -5.85
C ALA A 21 15.31 17.22 -5.48
N CYS A 22 15.53 16.98 -4.18
CA CYS A 22 16.23 15.79 -3.68
C CYS A 22 15.54 14.50 -4.13
N PHE A 23 14.20 14.46 -4.13
CA PHE A 23 13.45 13.29 -4.57
C PHE A 23 13.59 13.03 -6.08
N LYS A 24 13.50 14.08 -6.92
CA LYS A 24 13.68 13.96 -8.38
C LYS A 24 15.08 13.44 -8.71
N GLU A 25 16.10 13.93 -8.01
CA GLU A 25 17.47 13.48 -8.15
C GLU A 25 17.62 11.98 -7.76
N TRP A 26 17.01 11.58 -6.65
CA TRP A 26 16.95 10.17 -6.25
C TRP A 26 16.28 9.29 -7.31
N GLU A 27 15.13 9.70 -7.83
CA GLU A 27 14.40 8.96 -8.86
C GLU A 27 15.22 8.84 -10.15
N ALA A 28 15.89 9.91 -10.58
CA ALA A 28 16.76 9.86 -11.75
C ALA A 28 17.86 8.80 -11.59
N ARG A 29 18.56 8.79 -10.45
CA ARG A 29 19.69 7.86 -10.22
C ARG A 29 19.28 6.38 -10.10
N HIS A 30 18.07 6.09 -9.61
CA HIS A 30 17.67 4.72 -9.26
C HIS A 30 16.66 4.09 -10.23
N ILE A 31 16.09 4.88 -11.15
CA ILE A 31 15.03 4.45 -12.08
C ILE A 31 15.48 4.56 -13.53
N HIS A 32 16.37 5.51 -13.85
CA HIS A 32 17.01 5.64 -15.14
C HIS A 32 18.53 5.75 -14.92
N PRO A 33 19.29 4.64 -14.85
CA PRO A 33 20.73 4.76 -14.67
C PRO A 33 21.29 5.67 -15.76
N PRO A 34 22.16 6.65 -15.41
CA PRO A 34 22.74 7.53 -16.40
C PRO A 34 23.48 6.67 -17.44
N LYS A 35 23.17 6.87 -18.72
CA LYS A 35 23.97 6.30 -19.80
C LYS A 35 25.38 6.83 -19.64
N THR A 36 26.33 5.96 -19.30
CA THR A 36 27.76 6.28 -19.38
C THR A 36 28.13 6.40 -20.85
N ASN A 37 27.92 7.58 -21.43
CA ASN A 37 28.50 7.91 -22.72
C ASN A 37 29.91 8.47 -22.47
N THR A 38 30.88 7.57 -22.36
CA THR A 38 32.25 7.86 -22.73
C THR A 38 32.42 7.39 -24.17
N LYS A 39 32.35 8.31 -25.13
CA LYS A 39 33.07 8.17 -26.39
C LYS A 39 33.68 9.52 -26.72
N ASP A 40 34.97 9.58 -26.45
CA ASP A 40 35.91 10.47 -27.12
C ASP A 40 35.74 10.37 -28.64
N SER A 41 36.03 11.52 -29.25
CA SER A 41 36.25 11.76 -30.68
C SER A 41 37.03 10.64 -31.39
N ASP A 42 36.64 10.25 -32.61
CA ASP A 42 37.33 10.74 -33.82
C ASP A 42 36.68 10.31 -35.17
N ALA A 43 36.84 11.19 -36.15
CA ALA A 43 36.94 11.06 -37.61
C ALA A 43 35.95 10.23 -38.50
N THR A 44 35.22 11.00 -39.33
CA THR A 44 35.27 11.00 -40.81
C THR A 44 34.95 9.72 -41.61
N LYS A 45 33.86 9.71 -42.41
CA LYS A 45 33.84 10.01 -43.86
C LYS A 45 32.44 9.79 -44.48
N ALA A 46 32.16 10.58 -45.50
CA ALA A 46 30.88 10.78 -46.19
C ALA A 46 30.51 9.69 -47.23
N SER A 47 29.21 9.67 -47.59
CA SER A 47 28.68 9.90 -48.96
C SER A 47 27.56 8.92 -49.40
N THR A 48 26.38 9.51 -49.73
CA THR A 48 25.44 9.23 -50.87
C THR A 48 24.92 7.79 -51.12
N VAL A 49 23.70 7.46 -51.58
CA VAL A 49 22.51 8.12 -52.18
C VAL A 49 21.48 7.00 -52.47
N GLU A 50 20.16 7.30 -52.33
CA GLU A 50 18.95 6.77 -53.06
C GLU A 50 18.74 5.22 -53.22
N LEU A 51 17.58 4.62 -53.55
CA LEU A 51 16.17 4.94 -53.81
C LEU A 51 15.39 3.59 -53.72
N GLU A 52 14.18 3.62 -53.16
CA GLU A 52 12.92 3.03 -53.64
C GLU A 52 12.65 1.54 -53.99
N SER A 53 11.40 1.18 -53.61
CA SER A 53 10.42 0.26 -54.22
C SER A 53 10.64 -1.26 -54.01
N SER A 54 9.78 -1.91 -53.22
CA SER A 54 8.46 -2.50 -53.53
C SER A 54 8.54 -3.79 -54.36
N THR A 55 8.11 -4.92 -53.80
CA THR A 55 6.97 -5.75 -54.24
C THR A 55 7.06 -7.19 -53.71
N ASP A 56 5.89 -7.67 -53.29
CA ASP A 56 5.36 -9.03 -53.40
C ASP A 56 5.96 -10.22 -52.63
N ALA A 57 5.14 -10.68 -51.67
CA ALA A 57 4.99 -12.08 -51.24
C ALA A 57 4.52 -12.95 -52.45
N PRO A 58 4.53 -14.32 -52.45
CA PRO A 58 4.24 -15.13 -51.25
C PRO A 58 4.86 -16.56 -51.16
N ASN A 59 4.64 -17.13 -49.97
CA ASN A 59 4.37 -18.55 -49.69
C ASN A 59 5.52 -19.58 -49.71
N ASN A 60 5.76 -20.20 -48.55
CA ASN A 60 5.34 -21.57 -48.20
C ASN A 60 6.39 -22.32 -47.36
N ASN A 61 5.88 -23.26 -46.56
CA ASN A 61 6.48 -23.91 -45.41
C ASN A 61 7.65 -24.87 -45.69
N GLN A 62 8.49 -25.02 -44.65
CA GLN A 62 8.83 -26.30 -43.97
C GLN A 62 10.32 -26.74 -43.97
N ALA A 63 10.72 -27.17 -42.76
CA ALA A 63 11.73 -28.17 -42.40
C ALA A 63 13.10 -27.69 -41.86
N ASP A 64 13.36 -28.21 -40.64
CA ASP A 64 14.54 -28.20 -39.79
C ASP A 64 15.89 -28.51 -40.47
N VAL A 65 17.00 -27.96 -39.95
CA VAL A 65 18.20 -28.69 -39.46
C VAL A 65 19.09 -27.79 -38.56
N LYS A 66 19.12 -28.14 -37.26
CA LYS A 66 20.26 -28.30 -36.32
C LYS A 66 21.63 -27.64 -36.63
N GLY A 67 22.19 -26.86 -35.69
CA GLY A 67 23.65 -26.58 -35.66
C GLY A 67 24.21 -25.40 -34.83
N THR A 68 24.15 -25.51 -33.49
CA THR A 68 25.23 -25.23 -32.50
C THR A 68 26.16 -23.98 -32.56
N LYS A 69 26.12 -23.19 -31.46
CA LYS A 69 27.18 -22.34 -30.81
C LYS A 69 27.77 -21.17 -31.62
N ASP A 70 28.14 -20.01 -31.09
CA ASP A 70 28.39 -19.51 -29.74
C ASP A 70 28.44 -17.97 -29.81
N LYS A 71 27.98 -17.29 -28.76
CA LYS A 71 28.58 -16.10 -28.13
C LYS A 71 27.54 -15.40 -27.27
N GLY A 72 27.53 -15.82 -26.01
CA GLY A 72 26.88 -15.09 -24.94
C GLY A 72 27.35 -13.64 -24.96
N THR A 73 26.40 -12.73 -25.06
CA THR A 73 26.53 -11.46 -24.37
C THR A 73 26.25 -11.78 -22.91
N GLU A 74 27.32 -11.89 -22.13
CA GLU A 74 27.23 -11.76 -20.68
C GLU A 74 26.65 -10.37 -20.41
N ASP A 75 25.33 -10.28 -20.32
CA ASP A 75 24.64 -9.19 -19.68
C ASP A 75 25.09 -9.24 -18.22
N LEU A 76 26.17 -8.51 -17.93
CA LEU A 76 26.65 -8.22 -16.58
C LEU A 76 25.44 -7.68 -15.83
N GLY A 77 24.81 -8.56 -15.06
CA GLY A 77 23.53 -8.32 -14.42
C GLY A 77 23.57 -7.09 -13.53
N LEU A 78 23.33 -5.92 -14.13
CA LEU A 78 22.94 -4.71 -13.43
C LEU A 78 21.55 -5.01 -12.87
N LYS A 79 21.53 -5.64 -11.69
CA LYS A 79 20.35 -5.65 -10.84
C LYS A 79 20.02 -4.19 -10.57
N HIS A 80 19.06 -3.67 -11.33
CA HIS A 80 18.53 -2.34 -11.10
C HIS A 80 18.17 -2.22 -9.62
N PRO A 81 18.61 -1.15 -8.93
CA PRO A 81 18.29 -0.97 -7.52
C PRO A 81 16.78 -1.04 -7.35
N LYS A 82 16.32 -1.99 -6.54
CA LYS A 82 14.90 -2.14 -6.22
C LYS A 82 14.38 -0.81 -5.69
N TYR A 83 13.27 -0.31 -6.28
CA TYR A 83 12.65 0.96 -5.87
C TYR A 83 12.44 1.02 -4.35
N ASP A 84 13.16 1.92 -3.67
CA ASP A 84 13.08 2.06 -2.22
C ASP A 84 11.81 2.83 -1.84
N ILE A 85 10.78 2.08 -1.44
CA ILE A 85 9.49 2.64 -1.02
C ILE A 85 9.62 3.60 0.18
N ARG A 86 10.68 3.50 0.99
CA ARG A 86 10.87 4.40 2.15
C ARG A 86 11.12 5.84 1.71
N VAL A 87 11.87 6.02 0.63
CA VAL A 87 12.15 7.35 0.07
C VAL A 87 10.86 7.97 -0.49
N ALA A 88 10.07 7.17 -1.22
CA ALA A 88 8.75 7.60 -1.68
C ALA A 88 7.79 7.90 -0.52
N ASN A 89 7.76 7.07 0.52
CA ASN A 89 6.91 7.29 1.69
C ASN A 89 7.28 8.59 2.43
N ALA A 90 8.56 8.98 2.46
CA ALA A 90 8.96 10.26 3.05
C ALA A 90 8.36 11.45 2.27
N MET A 91 8.42 11.43 0.93
CA MET A 91 7.77 12.47 0.12
C MET A 91 6.25 12.41 0.15
N ILE A 92 5.63 11.22 0.16
CA ILE A 92 4.18 11.06 0.32
C ILE A 92 3.73 11.71 1.63
N LYS A 93 4.46 11.46 2.73
CA LYS A 93 4.18 12.07 4.03
C LYS A 93 4.30 13.60 3.98
N ALA A 94 5.34 14.13 3.32
CA ALA A 94 5.52 15.56 3.14
C ALA A 94 4.34 16.20 2.39
N TYR A 95 3.92 15.60 1.28
CA TYR A 95 2.75 16.09 0.54
C TYR A 95 1.47 16.07 1.35
N VAL A 96 1.22 14.99 2.10
CA VAL A 96 0.03 14.90 2.97
C VAL A 96 0.07 15.96 4.07
N ALA A 97 1.24 16.23 4.66
CA ALA A 97 1.39 17.25 5.71
C ALA A 97 1.08 18.67 5.21
N GLU A 98 1.34 18.94 3.92
CA GLU A 98 1.05 20.22 3.25
C GLU A 98 -0.32 20.24 2.55
N GLY A 99 -1.21 19.28 2.84
CA GLY A 99 -2.56 19.21 2.25
C GLY A 99 -2.59 18.83 0.76
N MET A 100 -1.46 18.43 0.17
CA MET A 100 -1.35 18.07 -1.25
C MET A 100 -1.69 16.59 -1.51
N LEU A 101 -2.90 16.16 -1.14
CA LEU A 101 -3.33 14.76 -1.24
C LEU A 101 -3.26 14.21 -2.68
N ASP A 102 -3.53 15.03 -3.69
CA ASP A 102 -3.44 14.65 -5.09
C ASP A 102 -2.01 14.27 -5.50
N LYS A 103 -1.02 15.08 -5.10
CA LYS A 103 0.41 14.77 -5.32
C LYS A 103 0.82 13.50 -4.58
N ALA A 104 0.38 13.35 -3.32
CA ALA A 104 0.65 12.14 -2.53
C ALA A 104 0.08 10.88 -3.21
N THR A 105 -1.16 10.94 -3.70
CA THR A 105 -1.84 9.84 -4.39
C THR A 105 -1.20 9.52 -5.74
N ALA A 106 -0.85 10.55 -6.51
CA ALA A 106 -0.12 10.41 -7.77
C ALA A 106 1.25 9.76 -7.53
N LEU A 107 1.97 10.17 -6.48
CA LEU A 107 3.27 9.58 -6.13
C LEU A 107 3.13 8.13 -5.67
N LYS A 108 2.12 7.78 -4.86
CA LYS A 108 1.82 6.37 -4.51
C LYS A 108 1.61 5.52 -5.75
N LYS A 109 0.82 5.99 -6.72
CA LYS A 109 0.57 5.28 -7.99
C LYS A 109 1.87 5.13 -8.78
N ARG A 110 2.65 6.21 -8.91
CA ARG A 110 3.94 6.24 -9.60
C ARG A 110 4.95 5.27 -8.98
N ALA A 111 5.09 5.26 -7.65
CA ALA A 111 5.95 4.34 -6.92
C ALA A 111 5.61 2.88 -7.24
N LYS A 112 4.32 2.54 -7.25
CA LYS A 112 3.85 1.20 -7.63
C LYS A 112 4.21 0.84 -9.07
N MET A 113 3.99 1.77 -10.02
CA MET A 113 4.32 1.55 -11.43
C MET A 113 5.82 1.35 -11.67
N ARG A 114 6.67 1.94 -10.81
CA ARG A 114 8.13 1.83 -10.89
C ARG A 114 8.71 0.68 -10.06
N GLY A 115 7.89 -0.32 -9.73
CA GLY A 115 8.32 -1.53 -9.02
C GLY A 115 8.39 -1.40 -7.50
N GLY A 116 7.98 -0.25 -6.94
CA GLY A 116 7.85 -0.05 -5.51
C GLY A 116 6.76 -0.93 -4.89
N ARG A 117 7.12 -1.67 -3.84
CA ARG A 117 6.15 -2.46 -3.07
C ARG A 117 5.57 -1.60 -1.95
N LEU A 118 4.32 -1.16 -2.13
CA LEU A 118 3.59 -0.44 -1.09
C LEU A 118 3.51 -1.30 0.18
N ASN A 119 3.93 -0.75 1.30
CA ASN A 119 3.98 -1.44 2.59
C ASN A 119 2.97 -0.83 3.58
N ALA A 120 2.91 -1.38 4.79
CA ALA A 120 2.03 -0.86 5.84
C ALA A 120 2.22 0.65 6.07
N LYS A 121 3.46 1.14 6.08
CA LYS A 121 3.73 2.57 6.32
C LYS A 121 3.16 3.48 5.23
N THR A 122 3.12 3.02 3.97
CA THR A 122 2.45 3.77 2.90
C THR A 122 0.96 3.96 3.24
N TRP A 123 0.28 2.88 3.62
CA TRP A 123 -1.15 2.91 3.93
C TRP A 123 -1.45 3.66 5.23
N GLU A 124 -0.58 3.56 6.23
CA GLU A 124 -0.67 4.29 7.50
C GLU A 124 -0.65 5.81 7.27
N ILE A 125 0.20 6.33 6.38
CA ILE A 125 0.22 7.77 6.05
C ILE A 125 -1.14 8.25 5.52
N PHE A 126 -1.78 7.51 4.61
CA PHE A 126 -3.10 7.86 4.10
C PHE A 126 -4.20 7.66 5.14
N MET A 127 -4.11 6.59 5.94
CA MET A 127 -5.04 6.32 7.03
C MET A 127 -5.06 7.47 8.04
N GLU A 128 -3.89 7.93 8.51
CA GLU A 128 -3.76 9.07 9.42
C GLU A 128 -4.40 10.34 8.84
N HIS A 129 -4.22 10.59 7.54
CA HIS A 129 -4.85 11.72 6.87
C HIS A 129 -6.38 11.61 6.88
N TYR A 130 -6.94 10.49 6.42
CA TYR A 130 -8.40 10.32 6.36
C TYR A 130 -9.04 10.32 7.75
N LEU A 131 -8.34 9.84 8.78
CA LEU A 131 -8.81 9.96 10.17
C LEU A 131 -8.91 11.42 10.63
N LYS A 132 -7.98 12.29 10.21
CA LYS A 132 -8.02 13.73 10.52
C LYS A 132 -9.15 14.45 9.78
N GLU A 133 -9.37 14.09 8.52
CA GLU A 133 -10.47 14.64 7.70
C GLU A 133 -11.86 14.08 8.08
N GLY A 134 -11.91 13.02 8.90
CA GLY A 134 -13.16 12.36 9.28
C GLY A 134 -13.72 11.38 8.24
N ASP A 135 -12.99 11.09 7.16
CA ASP A 135 -13.36 10.06 6.18
C ASP A 135 -13.02 8.66 6.71
N LEU A 136 -13.86 8.18 7.63
CA LEU A 136 -13.68 6.89 8.30
C LEU A 136 -13.80 5.69 7.35
N LYS A 137 -14.52 5.84 6.23
CA LYS A 137 -14.60 4.82 5.18
C LYS A 137 -13.24 4.61 4.50
N MET A 138 -12.58 5.70 4.12
CA MET A 138 -11.26 5.64 3.52
C MET A 138 -10.17 5.28 4.55
N ALA A 139 -10.32 5.71 5.80
CA ALA A 139 -9.47 5.28 6.90
C ALA A 139 -9.52 3.75 7.10
N TYR A 140 -10.72 3.17 7.15
CA TYR A 140 -10.91 1.70 7.22
C TYR A 140 -10.24 0.99 6.05
N TRP A 141 -10.47 1.47 4.82
CA TRP A 141 -9.85 0.88 3.64
C TRP A 141 -8.32 0.90 3.70
N CYS A 142 -7.74 1.99 4.21
CA CYS A 142 -6.29 2.08 4.41
C CYS A 142 -5.81 1.14 5.53
N ALA A 143 -6.52 1.04 6.65
CA ALA A 143 -6.18 0.15 7.76
C ALA A 143 -6.20 -1.34 7.32
N ASP A 144 -7.24 -1.76 6.59
CA ASP A 144 -7.33 -3.11 6.00
C ASP A 144 -6.13 -3.43 5.10
N ARG A 145 -5.74 -2.47 4.26
CA ARG A 145 -4.56 -2.61 3.39
C ARG A 145 -3.26 -2.63 4.18
N ALA A 146 -3.15 -1.82 5.23
CA ALA A 146 -1.98 -1.77 6.11
C ALA A 146 -1.77 -3.11 6.82
N ILE A 147 -2.83 -3.71 7.37
CA ILE A 147 -2.80 -5.06 7.95
C ILE A 147 -2.33 -6.07 6.90
N LYS A 148 -3.02 -6.14 5.75
CA LYS A 148 -2.70 -7.12 4.70
C LYS A 148 -1.30 -7.00 4.09
N LYS A 149 -0.70 -5.81 4.12
CA LYS A 149 0.66 -5.53 3.62
C LYS A 149 1.71 -5.40 4.72
N GLY A 150 1.29 -5.52 5.98
CA GLY A 150 2.11 -5.33 7.17
C GLY A 150 2.76 -6.60 7.70
N HIS A 151 2.51 -7.76 7.08
CA HIS A 151 3.18 -9.02 7.40
C HIS A 151 4.46 -9.14 6.55
N SER A 152 5.59 -8.64 7.04
CA SER A 152 6.86 -8.80 6.33
C SER A 152 8.06 -8.81 7.28
N SER A 153 9.02 -9.70 7.02
CA SER A 153 10.31 -9.77 7.74
C SER A 153 10.17 -9.81 9.27
N GLY A 154 9.24 -10.63 9.77
CA GLY A 154 9.01 -10.80 11.21
C GLY A 154 8.30 -9.63 11.90
N ARG A 155 7.95 -8.57 11.16
CA ARG A 155 7.14 -7.46 11.67
C ARG A 155 5.70 -7.66 11.26
N ILE A 156 4.80 -7.43 12.21
CA ILE A 156 3.36 -7.40 12.01
C ILE A 156 2.92 -5.97 12.35
N TRP A 157 2.23 -5.34 11.41
CA TRP A 157 1.62 -4.05 11.67
C TRP A 157 0.26 -4.25 12.34
N VAL A 158 0.07 -3.63 13.50
CA VAL A 158 -1.18 -3.63 14.26
C VAL A 158 -1.72 -2.20 14.25
N PRO A 159 -3.01 -1.97 13.94
CA PRO A 159 -3.59 -0.64 14.05
C PRO A 159 -3.44 -0.08 15.45
N PRO A 160 -3.12 1.22 15.61
CA PRO A 160 -3.16 1.87 16.91
C PRO A 160 -4.55 1.75 17.55
N ARG A 161 -4.59 1.66 18.89
CA ARG A 161 -5.83 1.51 19.67
C ARG A 161 -6.91 2.51 19.26
N GLU A 162 -6.56 3.79 19.14
CA GLU A 162 -7.48 4.86 18.75
C GLU A 162 -8.10 4.63 17.35
N VAL A 163 -7.31 4.08 16.42
CA VAL A 163 -7.82 3.75 15.06
C VAL A 163 -8.86 2.66 15.15
N THR A 164 -8.58 1.60 15.90
CA THR A 164 -9.54 0.50 16.13
C THR A 164 -10.82 1.03 16.77
N GLU A 165 -10.72 1.84 17.81
CA GLU A 165 -11.88 2.46 18.47
C GLU A 165 -12.73 3.28 17.51
N ARG A 166 -12.11 4.21 16.77
CA ARG A 166 -12.83 5.08 15.83
C ARG A 166 -13.52 4.28 14.72
N LEU A 167 -12.86 3.25 14.21
CA LEU A 167 -13.44 2.39 13.17
C LEU A 167 -14.58 1.52 13.70
N MET A 168 -14.48 1.02 14.93
CA MET A 168 -15.58 0.28 15.57
C MET A 168 -16.81 1.18 15.80
N VAL A 169 -16.59 2.42 16.26
CA VAL A 169 -17.67 3.42 16.38
C VAL A 169 -18.27 3.75 15.01
N TYR A 170 -17.45 3.85 13.96
CA TYR A 170 -17.93 4.05 12.59
C TYR A 170 -18.90 2.94 12.16
N PHE A 171 -18.58 1.66 12.40
CA PHE A 171 -19.49 0.57 12.03
C PHE A 171 -20.78 0.58 12.85
N GLU A 172 -20.69 0.89 14.14
CA GLU A 172 -21.85 1.02 15.03
C GLU A 172 -22.82 2.11 14.55
N LEU A 173 -22.31 3.32 14.25
CA LEU A 173 -23.12 4.43 13.75
C LEU A 173 -23.80 4.12 12.41
N ASN A 174 -23.12 3.37 11.55
CA ASN A 174 -23.66 2.96 10.25
C ASN A 174 -24.52 1.70 10.32
N LYS A 175 -24.67 1.06 11.50
CA LYS A 175 -25.35 -0.22 11.68
C LYS A 175 -24.79 -1.32 10.76
N ASP A 176 -23.51 -1.20 10.41
CA ASP A 176 -22.83 -2.04 9.42
C ASP A 176 -22.20 -3.25 10.10
N VAL A 177 -23.05 -4.25 10.38
CA VAL A 177 -22.63 -5.52 11.00
C VAL A 177 -21.61 -6.26 10.13
N ASP A 178 -21.80 -6.25 8.81
CA ASP A 178 -20.97 -7.05 7.91
C ASP A 178 -19.56 -6.43 7.77
N GLY A 179 -19.49 -5.09 7.73
CA GLY A 179 -18.24 -4.35 7.81
C GLY A 179 -17.52 -4.53 9.15
N ALA A 180 -18.26 -4.47 10.27
CA ALA A 180 -17.71 -4.69 11.60
C ALA A 180 -17.09 -6.09 11.71
N GLU A 181 -17.83 -7.15 11.35
CA GLU A 181 -17.34 -8.53 11.42
C GLU A 181 -16.10 -8.75 10.55
N LYS A 182 -16.10 -8.22 9.32
CA LYS A 182 -14.94 -8.30 8.43
C LYS A 182 -13.72 -7.59 9.03
N PHE A 183 -13.92 -6.46 9.71
CA PHE A 183 -12.84 -5.77 10.39
C PHE A 183 -12.32 -6.59 11.58
N VAL A 184 -13.20 -7.17 12.40
CA VAL A 184 -12.81 -8.09 13.50
C VAL A 184 -11.99 -9.27 12.97
N GLU A 185 -12.44 -9.92 11.89
CA GLU A 185 -11.70 -11.02 11.26
C GLU A 185 -10.30 -10.59 10.79
N THR A 186 -10.19 -9.35 10.28
CA THR A 186 -8.91 -8.80 9.83
C THR A 186 -7.99 -8.46 11.00
N LEU A 187 -8.53 -7.92 12.11
CA LEU A 187 -7.78 -7.63 13.33
C LEU A 187 -7.23 -8.91 13.98
N LYS A 188 -8.00 -10.00 14.00
CA LYS A 188 -7.55 -11.30 14.54
C LYS A 188 -6.30 -11.87 13.87
N LYS A 189 -5.99 -11.44 12.65
CA LYS A 189 -4.77 -11.85 11.92
C LYS A 189 -3.51 -11.20 12.48
N VAL A 190 -3.65 -10.08 13.21
CA VAL A 190 -2.52 -9.27 13.71
C VAL A 190 -2.51 -9.12 15.23
N GLN A 191 -3.65 -9.32 15.90
CA GLN A 191 -3.81 -9.19 17.34
C GLN A 191 -4.66 -10.36 17.86
N LYS A 192 -4.14 -11.09 18.85
CA LYS A 192 -4.83 -12.24 19.45
C LYS A 192 -6.01 -11.80 20.32
N ASP A 193 -5.73 -10.88 21.24
CA ASP A 193 -6.71 -10.45 22.24
C ASP A 193 -7.31 -9.11 21.83
N LEU A 194 -8.52 -9.13 21.30
CA LEU A 194 -9.24 -7.91 20.88
C LEU A 194 -9.98 -7.24 22.04
N GLY A 195 -10.41 -8.03 23.03
CA GLY A 195 -11.04 -7.55 24.25
C GLY A 195 -12.39 -6.83 24.04
N SER A 196 -12.91 -6.26 25.13
CA SER A 196 -14.16 -5.50 25.13
C SER A 196 -14.15 -4.30 24.18
N LEU A 197 -12.97 -3.73 23.91
CA LEU A 197 -12.74 -2.64 22.96
C LEU A 197 -13.41 -2.87 21.60
N VAL A 198 -13.37 -4.11 21.12
CA VAL A 198 -13.91 -4.50 19.82
C VAL A 198 -15.26 -5.17 19.97
N PHE A 199 -15.41 -6.05 20.96
CA PHE A 199 -16.63 -6.85 21.09
C PHE A 199 -17.83 -6.07 21.62
N GLU A 200 -17.65 -5.06 22.48
CA GLU A 200 -18.80 -4.26 22.95
C GLU A 200 -19.41 -3.40 21.82
N PRO A 201 -18.62 -2.62 21.04
CA PRO A 201 -19.18 -1.94 19.87
C PRO A 201 -19.77 -2.90 18.84
N LEU A 202 -19.19 -4.10 18.67
CA LEU A 202 -19.76 -5.12 17.78
C LEU A 202 -21.18 -5.52 18.22
N ILE A 203 -21.36 -5.83 19.50
CA ILE A 203 -22.69 -6.15 20.07
C ILE A 203 -23.67 -4.99 19.89
N ARG A 204 -23.23 -3.76 20.16
CA ARG A 204 -24.03 -2.54 19.91
C ARG A 204 -24.40 -2.37 18.43
N THR A 205 -23.50 -2.74 17.52
CA THR A 205 -23.75 -2.72 16.07
C THR A 205 -24.83 -3.74 15.68
N TYR A 206 -24.77 -4.97 16.21
CA TYR A 206 -25.81 -5.98 16.00
C TYR A 206 -27.18 -5.51 16.51
N ALA A 207 -27.22 -5.02 17.76
CA ALA A 207 -28.44 -4.57 18.40
C ALA A 207 -29.08 -3.38 17.66
N SER A 208 -28.28 -2.37 17.30
CA SER A 208 -28.76 -1.18 16.58
C SER A 208 -29.22 -1.47 15.14
N ALA A 209 -28.64 -2.50 14.50
CA ALA A 209 -29.06 -3.02 13.20
C ALA A 209 -30.27 -3.96 13.28
N GLY A 210 -30.70 -4.36 14.48
CA GLY A 210 -31.77 -5.36 14.67
C GLY A 210 -31.38 -6.78 14.23
N LYS A 211 -30.09 -7.05 13.96
CA LYS A 211 -29.62 -8.38 13.57
C LYS A 211 -29.42 -9.25 14.82
N LYS A 212 -29.76 -10.54 14.72
CA LYS A 212 -29.55 -11.53 15.77
C LYS A 212 -28.26 -12.32 15.52
N PHE A 213 -27.62 -12.74 16.61
CA PHE A 213 -26.50 -13.68 16.60
C PHE A 213 -26.55 -14.56 17.86
N PRO A 214 -27.35 -15.66 17.84
CA PRO A 214 -27.50 -16.59 18.96
C PRO A 214 -26.17 -17.08 19.55
N GLY A 215 -25.15 -17.26 18.69
CA GLY A 215 -23.81 -17.69 19.08
C GLY A 215 -22.93 -16.64 19.78
N MET A 216 -23.39 -15.40 19.99
CA MET A 216 -22.52 -14.33 20.53
C MET A 216 -21.96 -14.66 21.92
N ARG A 217 -22.78 -15.21 22.83
CA ARG A 217 -22.34 -15.60 24.17
C ARG A 217 -21.22 -16.65 24.13
N HIS A 218 -21.37 -17.64 23.27
CA HIS A 218 -20.36 -18.67 23.09
C HIS A 218 -19.06 -18.07 22.53
N ARG A 219 -19.18 -17.15 21.56
CA ARG A 219 -18.02 -16.44 21.01
C ARG A 219 -17.30 -15.63 22.08
N LEU A 220 -17.98 -14.82 22.89
CA LEU A 220 -17.36 -14.05 23.97
C LEU A 220 -16.60 -14.95 24.96
N LYS A 221 -17.13 -16.14 25.26
CA LYS A 221 -16.46 -17.14 26.11
C LYS A 221 -15.18 -17.69 25.47
N ILE A 222 -15.20 -18.01 24.18
CA ILE A 222 -14.01 -18.46 23.43
C ILE A 222 -12.94 -17.36 23.40
N GLU A 223 -13.36 -16.12 23.22
CA GLU A 223 -12.47 -14.96 23.13
C GLU A 223 -12.04 -14.43 24.50
N ASN A 224 -12.53 -15.03 25.59
CA ASN A 224 -12.29 -14.61 26.97
C ASN A 224 -12.59 -13.11 27.21
N VAL A 225 -13.75 -12.65 26.72
CA VAL A 225 -14.17 -11.24 26.83
C VAL A 225 -15.33 -11.11 27.80
N GLU A 226 -15.09 -10.33 28.85
CA GLU A 226 -16.12 -9.80 29.73
C GLU A 226 -16.64 -8.47 29.17
N VAL A 227 -17.96 -8.29 29.18
CA VAL A 227 -18.62 -7.07 28.68
C VAL A 227 -19.28 -6.32 29.83
N SER A 228 -19.37 -5.00 29.68
CA SER A 228 -20.06 -4.11 30.60
C SER A 228 -21.55 -4.49 30.78
N GLU A 229 -22.12 -4.15 31.94
CA GLU A 229 -23.52 -4.43 32.26
C GLU A 229 -24.49 -3.86 31.20
N GLY A 230 -24.23 -2.64 30.71
CA GLY A 230 -25.03 -2.03 29.64
C GLY A 230 -24.99 -2.83 28.33
N THR A 231 -23.84 -3.42 28.01
CA THR A 231 -23.70 -4.27 26.82
C THR A 231 -24.33 -5.66 27.05
N ALA A 232 -24.35 -6.17 28.28
CA ALA A 232 -24.97 -7.45 28.61
C ALA A 232 -26.49 -7.46 28.32
N VAL A 233 -27.18 -6.35 28.57
CA VAL A 233 -28.61 -6.20 28.22
C VAL A 233 -28.82 -6.29 26.70
N LEU A 234 -27.94 -5.64 25.92
CA LEU A 234 -28.00 -5.72 24.46
C LEU A 234 -27.64 -7.12 23.95
N LEU A 235 -26.71 -7.81 24.62
CA LEU A 235 -26.32 -9.18 24.33
C LEU A 235 -27.51 -10.14 24.44
N ASP A 236 -28.34 -10.00 25.47
CA ASP A 236 -29.59 -10.77 25.59
C ASP A 236 -30.49 -10.57 24.38
N SER A 237 -30.68 -9.31 23.98
CA SER A 237 -31.56 -8.99 22.86
C SER A 237 -31.11 -9.63 21.54
N ILE A 238 -29.80 -9.76 21.29
CA ILE A 238 -29.28 -10.32 20.03
C ILE A 238 -29.15 -11.83 20.06
N CYS A 239 -29.21 -12.48 21.23
CA CYS A 239 -29.02 -13.92 21.39
C CYS A 239 -30.32 -14.75 21.40
N ILE A 240 -31.49 -14.13 21.28
CA ILE A 240 -32.78 -14.85 21.24
C ILE A 240 -32.98 -15.49 19.86
N ASP A 241 -33.28 -16.79 19.83
CA ASP A 241 -33.75 -17.53 18.65
C ASP A 241 -35.22 -17.17 18.33
N GLN A 242 -35.57 -17.02 17.05
CA GLN A 242 -36.96 -16.86 16.59
C GLN A 242 -37.66 -18.21 16.45
#